data_AF-A0A6B3F9S5-F1
#
_entry.id   AF-A0A6B3F9S5-F1
#
_cell.length_a   1.000
_cell.length_b   1.000
_cell.length_c   1.000
_cell.angle_alpha   90.00
_cell.angle_beta   90.00
_cell.angle_gamma   90.00
#
_symmetry.space_group_name_H-M   'P 1'
#
loop_
_entity.id
_entity.type
_entity.pdbx_description
1 polymer ?
#
loop_
_entity_poly.entity_id
_entity_poly.type
_entity_poly.pdbx_seq_one_letter_code
_entity_poly.pdbx_strand_id
1 'polypeptide(L)' 'MVKRLMAVLAACAMALGLTALTGSPASAAAGCKVEYGVSNQWQDGYQATVKVTNLGDPVTGWKLSFSLPG' A
#
# COMPACT_ATOMS: atom_id res chain seq x y z
N MET A 1 48.64 -22.56 -10.13
CA MET A 1 48.63 -22.00 -8.76
C MET A 1 48.43 -20.47 -8.82
N VAL A 2 47.35 -20.00 -9.43
CA VAL A 2 47.05 -18.54 -9.60
C VAL A 2 45.55 -18.24 -9.40
N LYS A 3 44.72 -19.29 -9.22
CA LYS A 3 43.25 -19.19 -9.09
C LYS A 3 42.76 -19.06 -7.64
N ARG A 4 43.67 -19.10 -6.65
CA ARG A 4 43.35 -19.05 -5.20
C ARG A 4 43.72 -17.73 -4.52
N LEU A 5 44.37 -16.81 -5.24
CA LEU A 5 44.82 -15.52 -4.71
C LEU A 5 43.88 -14.35 -5.04
N MET A 6 42.83 -14.59 -5.84
CA MET A 6 41.76 -13.60 -6.08
C MET A 6 40.54 -13.80 -5.17
N ALA A 7 40.73 -14.39 -3.99
CA ALA A 7 39.68 -14.57 -2.99
C ALA A 7 39.83 -13.65 -1.77
N VAL A 8 40.86 -12.79 -1.73
CA VAL A 8 41.23 -12.06 -0.51
C VAL A 8 41.62 -10.61 -0.83
N LEU A 9 40.76 -9.83 -1.50
CA LEU A 9 40.96 -8.37 -1.59
C LEU A 9 39.69 -7.60 -2.03
N ALA A 10 38.52 -8.05 -1.60
CA ALA A 10 37.30 -7.24 -1.62
C ALA A 10 36.63 -7.18 -0.23
N ALA A 11 37.45 -7.30 0.82
CA ALA A 11 37.10 -6.92 2.17
C ALA A 11 37.55 -5.47 2.35
N CYS A 12 36.63 -4.51 2.16
CA CYS A 12 36.58 -3.22 2.83
C CYS A 12 35.52 -2.34 2.14
N ALA A 13 34.72 -1.68 2.97
CA ALA A 13 33.83 -0.57 2.61
C ALA A 13 32.44 -0.93 2.04
N MET A 14 31.56 -1.52 2.86
CA MET A 14 30.15 -1.08 2.96
C MET A 14 29.62 -1.35 4.38
N ALA A 15 30.28 -0.81 5.41
CA ALA A 15 29.82 -0.85 6.79
C ALA A 15 29.19 0.48 7.21
N LEU A 16 28.28 1.05 6.42
CA LEU A 16 27.49 2.25 6.78
C LEU A 16 26.15 2.22 6.03
N GLY A 17 25.34 1.21 6.30
CA GLY A 17 24.01 1.07 5.70
C GLY A 17 22.92 1.25 6.74
N LEU A 18 22.38 2.47 6.81
CA LEU A 18 21.09 2.84 7.38
C LEU A 18 20.92 2.57 8.88
N THR A 19 21.16 3.63 9.64
CA THR A 19 20.43 3.98 10.86
C THR A 19 19.01 3.42 10.84
N ALA A 20 18.71 2.64 11.88
CA ALA A 20 17.40 2.07 12.13
C ALA A 20 16.28 3.06 11.81
N LEU A 21 15.39 2.67 10.90
CA LEU A 21 14.11 3.31 10.67
C LEU A 21 13.29 3.15 11.96
N THR A 22 13.56 3.99 12.95
CA THR A 22 12.62 4.22 14.06
C THR A 22 11.49 5.08 13.51
N GLY A 23 10.71 4.50 12.61
CA GLY A 23 9.40 5.05 12.28
C GLY A 23 8.62 5.11 13.58
N SER A 24 8.00 6.26 13.86
CA SER A 24 6.95 6.33 14.87
C SER A 24 5.97 5.17 14.61
N PRO A 25 5.42 4.50 15.65
CA PRO A 25 4.36 3.53 15.41
C PRO A 25 3.29 4.24 14.59
N ALA A 26 3.05 3.75 13.37
CA ALA A 26 1.96 4.25 12.55
C ALA A 26 0.68 3.82 13.26
N SER A 27 0.08 4.72 14.03
CA SER A 27 -1.29 4.55 14.48
C SER A 27 -2.16 4.62 13.23
N ALA A 28 -2.56 3.44 12.72
CA ALA A 28 -3.58 3.37 11.69
C ALA A 28 -4.83 4.04 12.27
N ALA A 29 -5.30 5.11 11.62
CA ALA A 29 -6.60 5.67 11.93
C ALA A 29 -7.65 4.56 11.83
N ALA A 30 -8.65 4.58 12.72
CA ALA A 30 -9.85 3.78 12.62
C ALA A 30 -10.48 4.04 11.23
N GLY A 31 -10.17 3.15 10.28
CA GLY A 31 -10.32 3.43 8.86
C GLY A 31 -11.67 2.99 8.32
N CYS A 32 -11.97 3.45 7.11
CA CYS A 32 -13.01 2.86 6.27
C CYS A 32 -12.34 2.26 5.03
N LYS A 33 -12.70 1.02 4.69
CA LYS A 33 -12.33 0.43 3.40
C LYS A 33 -13.47 0.66 2.43
N VAL A 34 -13.15 1.21 1.26
CA VAL A 34 -14.11 1.36 0.16
C VAL A 34 -13.65 0.50 -1.01
N GLU A 35 -14.54 -0.37 -1.48
CA GLU A 35 -14.32 -1.21 -2.65
C GLU A 35 -15.27 -0.74 -3.75
N TYR A 36 -14.72 -0.38 -4.91
CA TYR A 36 -15.46 0.00 -6.10
C TYR A 36 -15.20 -1.03 -7.18
N GLY A 37 -16.25 -1.51 -7.84
CA GLY A 37 -16.11 -2.45 -8.95
C GLY A 37 -17.25 -2.34 -9.95
N VAL A 38 -16.94 -2.50 -11.24
CA VAL A 38 -17.95 -2.58 -12.30
C VAL A 38 -18.55 -3.98 -12.31
N SER A 39 -19.85 -4.10 -12.09
CA SER A 39 -20.57 -5.38 -12.08
C SER A 39 -21.04 -5.82 -13.46
N ASN A 40 -21.33 -4.86 -14.35
CA ASN A 40 -21.72 -5.12 -15.73
C ASN A 40 -21.39 -3.90 -16.62
N GLN A 41 -21.11 -4.11 -17.90
CA GLN A 41 -20.81 -3.03 -18.85
C GLN A 41 -21.46 -3.31 -20.20
N TRP A 42 -21.95 -2.26 -20.86
CA TRP A 42 -22.53 -2.28 -22.20
C TRP A 42 -21.99 -1.10 -23.03
N GLN A 43 -22.45 -0.97 -24.29
CA GLN A 43 -21.90 -0.05 -25.30
C GLN A 43 -21.61 1.37 -24.75
N ASP A 44 -22.56 1.96 -24.04
CA ASP A 44 -22.51 3.36 -23.61
C ASP A 44 -22.70 3.52 -22.09
N GLY A 45 -22.47 2.47 -21.31
CA GLY A 45 -22.69 2.54 -19.87
C GLY A 45 -22.20 1.34 -19.09
N TYR A 46 -22.23 1.48 -17.77
CA TYR A 46 -21.85 0.44 -16.85
C TYR A 46 -22.67 0.51 -15.56
N GLN A 47 -22.75 -0.62 -14.87
CA GLN A 47 -23.24 -0.73 -13.52
C GLN A 47 -22.04 -0.97 -12.59
N ALA A 48 -21.98 -0.27 -11.47
CA ALA A 48 -20.93 -0.46 -10.47
C ALA A 48 -21.51 -0.70 -9.07
N THR A 49 -20.73 -1.41 -8.26
CA THR A 49 -20.98 -1.68 -6.85
C THR A 49 -19.98 -0.90 -6.03
N VAL A 50 -20.46 -0.25 -4.96
CA VAL A 50 -19.63 0.41 -3.96
C VAL A 50 -19.90 -0.23 -2.61
N LYS A 51 -18.88 -0.84 -2.02
CA LYS A 51 -18.95 -1.45 -0.70
C LYS A 51 -18.10 -0.65 0.28
N VAL A 52 -18.74 -0.13 1.32
CA VAL A 52 -18.09 0.59 2.42
C VAL A 52 -18.04 -0.32 3.63
N THR A 53 -16.85 -0.54 4.17
CA THR A 53 -16.63 -1.32 5.39
C THR A 53 -16.02 -0.40 6.44
N ASN A 54 -16.74 -0.20 7.55
CA ASN A 54 -16.19 0.47 8.71
C ASN A 54 -15.25 -0.48 9.45
N LEU A 55 -13.98 -0.12 9.58
CA LEU A 55 -12.96 -0.89 10.30
C LEU A 55 -12.66 -0.32 11.69
N GLY A 56 -13.39 0.73 12.06
CA GLY A 56 -13.23 1.47 13.30
C GLY A 56 -14.42 1.37 14.24
N ASP A 57 -14.51 2.36 15.13
CA ASP A 57 -15.66 2.53 16.02
C ASP A 57 -16.97 2.75 15.24
N PRO A 58 -18.13 2.40 15.81
CA PRO A 58 -19.42 2.58 15.13
C PRO A 58 -19.67 4.03 14.71
N VAL A 59 -19.98 4.24 13.43
CA VAL A 59 -20.32 5.56 12.88
C VAL A 59 -21.83 5.64 12.65
N THR A 60 -22.49 6.63 13.26
CA THR A 60 -23.91 6.93 13.01
C THR A 60 -24.02 8.11 12.07
N GLY A 61 -24.76 7.94 10.95
CA GLY A 61 -24.95 8.99 9.95
C GLY A 61 -23.68 9.28 9.15
N TRP A 62 -23.47 8.55 8.06
CA TRP A 62 -22.29 8.70 7.20
C TRP A 62 -22.65 9.15 5.78
N LYS A 63 -21.67 9.75 5.10
CA LYS A 63 -21.77 10.14 3.69
C LYS A 63 -20.48 9.75 2.96
N LEU A 64 -20.63 9.11 1.81
CA LEU A 64 -19.52 8.87 0.87
C LEU A 64 -19.64 9.87 -0.29
N SER A 65 -18.55 10.56 -0.62
CA SER A 65 -18.47 11.46 -1.77
C SER A 65 -17.27 11.04 -2.63
N PHE A 66 -17.48 10.88 -3.94
CA PHE A 66 -16.44 10.53 -4.89
C PHE A 66 -16.80 11.06 -6.28
N SER A 67 -15.79 11.26 -7.11
CA SER A 67 -15.96 11.66 -8.51
C SER A 67 -15.92 10.42 -9.39
N LEU A 68 -16.79 10.36 -10.40
CA LEU A 68 -16.67 9.38 -11.46
C LEU A 68 -15.63 9.86 -12.49
N PRO A 69 -14.83 8.96 -13.08
CA PRO A 69 -14.09 9.28 -14.29
C PRO A 69 -15.09 9.67 -15.38
N GLY A 70 -14.78 10.75 -16.11
CA GLY A 70 -15.53 11.18 -17.29
C GLY A 70 -15.10 10.47 -18.56
#